data_AF-A0A256WH29-F1
#
_entry.id   AF-A0A256WH29-F1
#
_cell.length_a   1.000
_cell.length_b   1.000
_cell.length_c   1.000
_cell.angle_alpha   90.00
_cell.angle_beta   90.00
_cell.angle_gamma   90.00
#
_symmetry.space_group_name_H-M   'P 1'
#
loop_
_entity.id
_entity.type
_entity.pdbx_description
1 polymer ?
#
loop_
_entity_poly.entity_id
_entity_poly.type
_entity_poly.pdbx_seq_one_letter_code
_entity_poly.pdbx_strand_id
1 'polypeptide(L)'
;MYISKKKVVILFSVFCQFWRDTLEKYIVNPVEIKMKESKKGSIYQSIVAMGFRSRQINDQIKDELKNQLQDVKGATVEEGMPVNVEQINISKKFDKLPKPTFLAMKEMFEGKLTFELPKK
;
A
#
# COMPACT_ATOMS: atom_id res chain seq x y z
N MET A 1 -6.64 -44.25 -14.33
CA MET A 1 -6.92 -43.69 -12.98
C MET A 1 -7.89 -42.52 -13.13
N TYR A 2 -9.20 -42.77 -13.05
CA TYR A 2 -10.24 -41.76 -13.27
C TYR A 2 -10.37 -40.84 -12.04
N ILE A 3 -9.87 -39.60 -12.15
CA ILE A 3 -10.10 -38.57 -11.13
C ILE A 3 -11.57 -38.15 -11.23
N SER A 4 -12.36 -38.56 -10.24
CA SER A 4 -13.80 -38.27 -10.15
C SER A 4 -14.06 -36.76 -10.18
N LYS A 5 -14.99 -36.32 -11.05
CA LYS A 5 -15.32 -34.90 -11.31
C LYS A 5 -15.61 -34.09 -10.03
N LYS A 6 -16.06 -34.73 -8.95
CA LYS A 6 -16.32 -34.09 -7.64
C LYS A 6 -15.07 -33.53 -6.95
N LYS A 7 -13.90 -34.19 -7.08
CA LYS A 7 -12.64 -33.68 -6.49
C LYS A 7 -12.15 -32.40 -7.17
N VAL A 8 -12.35 -32.30 -8.49
CA VAL A 8 -11.97 -31.11 -9.27
C VAL A 8 -12.78 -29.90 -8.87
N VAL A 9 -14.09 -30.04 -8.64
CA VAL A 9 -14.98 -28.92 -8.24
C VAL A 9 -14.63 -28.39 -6.84
N ILE A 10 -14.32 -29.28 -5.89
CA ILE A 10 -13.93 -28.87 -4.52
C ILE A 10 -12.57 -28.17 -4.55
N LEU A 11 -11.59 -28.70 -5.30
CA LEU A 11 -10.30 -28.04 -5.51
C LEU A 11 -10.45 -26.67 -6.19
N PHE A 12 -11.35 -26.54 -7.15
CA PHE A 12 -11.62 -25.27 -7.83
C PHE A 12 -12.31 -24.26 -6.88
N SER A 13 -13.25 -24.71 -6.05
CA SER A 13 -13.91 -23.85 -5.05
C SER A 13 -12.93 -23.36 -3.99
N VAL A 14 -12.12 -24.25 -3.42
CA VAL A 14 -11.12 -23.91 -2.40
C VAL A 14 -10.03 -23.01 -2.97
N PHE A 15 -9.58 -23.26 -4.21
CA PHE A 15 -8.63 -22.38 -4.90
C PHE A 15 -9.22 -20.99 -5.19
N CYS A 16 -10.51 -20.91 -5.52
CA CYS A 16 -11.21 -19.65 -5.77
C CYS A 16 -11.50 -18.89 -4.47
N GLN A 17 -11.74 -19.57 -3.34
CA GLN A 17 -11.82 -18.96 -2.01
C GLN A 17 -10.47 -18.42 -1.56
N PHE A 18 -9.38 -19.18 -1.75
CA PHE A 18 -8.02 -18.71 -1.47
C PHE A 18 -7.65 -17.46 -2.29
N TRP A 19 -8.00 -17.43 -3.59
CA TRP A 19 -7.83 -16.24 -4.42
C TRP A 19 -8.71 -15.06 -3.96
N ARG A 20 -9.93 -15.31 -3.48
CA ARG A 20 -10.79 -14.27 -2.90
C ARG A 20 -10.16 -13.61 -1.67
N ASP A 21 -9.60 -14.41 -0.77
CA ASP A 21 -8.98 -13.90 0.46
C ASP A 21 -7.72 -13.07 0.19
N THR A 22 -7.00 -13.36 -0.91
CA THR A 22 -5.84 -12.54 -1.30
C THR A 22 -6.21 -11.15 -1.81
N LEU A 23 -7.46 -10.90 -2.21
CA LEU A 23 -7.90 -9.62 -2.78
C LEU A 23 -8.20 -8.55 -1.72
N GLU A 24 -8.46 -8.93 -0.46
CA GLU A 24 -8.71 -7.96 0.63
C GLU A 24 -7.48 -7.11 0.99
N LYS A 25 -6.28 -7.51 0.55
CA LYS A 25 -5.04 -6.75 0.81
C LYS A 25 -4.84 -5.53 -0.08
N TYR A 26 -5.58 -5.41 -1.18
CA TYR A 26 -5.34 -4.37 -2.19
C TYR A 26 -6.40 -3.27 -2.10
N ILE A 27 -5.98 -2.05 -1.80
CA ILE A 27 -6.87 -0.86 -1.74
C ILE A 27 -7.47 -0.56 -3.12
N VAL A 28 -6.75 -0.89 -4.19
CA VAL A 28 -7.16 -0.65 -5.58
C VAL A 28 -6.75 -1.82 -6.45
N ASN A 29 -7.63 -2.20 -7.38
CA ASN A 29 -7.34 -3.21 -8.38
C ASN A 29 -6.39 -2.64 -9.47
N PRO A 30 -5.18 -3.22 -9.65
CA PRO A 30 -4.22 -2.72 -10.63
C PRO A 30 -4.69 -2.85 -12.09
N VAL A 31 -5.65 -3.74 -12.39
CA VAL A 31 -6.21 -3.90 -13.74
C VAL A 31 -7.00 -2.66 -14.15
N GLU A 32 -7.75 -2.08 -13.23
CA GLU A 32 -8.59 -0.90 -13.50
C GLU A 32 -7.74 0.33 -13.81
N ILE A 33 -6.59 0.46 -13.14
CA ILE A 33 -5.64 1.55 -13.38
C ILE A 33 -5.07 1.44 -14.79
N LYS A 34 -4.64 0.24 -15.21
CA LYS A 34 -4.14 0.01 -16.58
C LYS A 34 -5.19 0.38 -17.62
N MET A 35 -6.46 0.06 -17.38
CA MET A 35 -7.55 0.41 -18.29
C MET A 35 -7.80 1.92 -18.36
N LYS A 36 -7.78 2.64 -17.23
CA LYS A 36 -7.93 4.11 -17.19
C LYS A 36 -6.76 4.83 -17.88
N GLU A 37 -5.54 4.41 -17.63
CA GLU A 37 -4.34 5.06 -18.18
C GLU A 37 -4.14 4.74 -19.66
N SER A 38 -4.56 3.55 -20.12
CA SER A 38 -4.62 3.22 -21.55
C SER A 38 -5.52 4.20 -22.33
N LYS A 39 -6.64 4.63 -21.74
CA LYS A 39 -7.53 5.63 -22.35
C LYS A 39 -6.90 7.02 -22.47
N LYS A 40 -5.91 7.37 -21.63
CA LYS A 40 -5.23 8.68 -21.63
C LYS A 40 -4.06 8.75 -22.60
N GLY A 41 -3.64 7.64 -23.20
CA GLY A 41 -2.69 7.62 -24.33
C GLY A 41 -1.26 7.17 -24.01
N SER A 42 -0.84 7.04 -22.74
CA SER A 42 0.47 6.46 -22.41
C SER A 42 0.55 5.85 -21.01
N ILE A 43 0.59 4.52 -20.95
CA ILE A 43 0.70 3.76 -19.70
C ILE A 43 2.06 3.97 -19.02
N TYR A 44 3.14 4.15 -19.79
CA TYR A 44 4.49 4.27 -19.27
C TYR A 44 4.70 5.55 -18.47
N GLN A 45 4.15 6.67 -18.96
CA GLN A 45 4.23 7.95 -18.26
C GLN A 45 3.53 7.87 -16.90
N SER A 46 2.38 7.22 -16.84
CA SER A 46 1.63 6.99 -15.61
C SER A 46 2.40 6.10 -14.62
N ILE A 47 3.09 5.06 -15.11
CA ILE A 47 3.96 4.22 -14.26
C ILE A 47 5.08 5.06 -13.64
N VAL A 48 5.74 5.89 -14.44
CA VAL A 48 6.83 6.77 -13.97
C VAL A 48 6.30 7.77 -12.95
N ALA A 49 5.18 8.43 -13.24
CA ALA A 49 4.53 9.38 -12.32
C ALA A 49 4.11 8.74 -10.99
N MET A 50 3.52 7.53 -11.01
CA MET A 50 3.22 6.76 -9.80
C MET A 50 4.48 6.42 -9.01
N GLY A 51 5.58 6.07 -9.68
CA GLY A 51 6.86 5.78 -9.05
C GLY A 51 7.41 6.97 -8.28
N PHE A 52 7.40 8.17 -8.90
CA PHE A 52 7.81 9.40 -8.23
C PHE A 52 6.91 9.74 -7.05
N ARG A 53 5.60 9.62 -7.21
CA ARG A 53 4.65 9.89 -6.13
C ARG A 53 4.79 8.95 -4.95
N SER A 54 5.00 7.65 -5.21
CA SER A 54 5.24 6.65 -4.17
C SER A 54 6.45 7.02 -3.29
N ARG A 55 7.51 7.58 -3.90
CA ARG A 55 8.67 8.09 -3.15
C ARG A 55 8.32 9.29 -2.27
N GLN A 56 7.58 10.26 -2.79
CA GLN A 56 7.12 11.42 -2.00
C GLN A 56 6.30 10.98 -0.78
N ILE A 57 5.34 10.07 -0.97
CA ILE A 57 4.51 9.54 0.13
C ILE A 57 5.38 8.81 1.15
N ASN A 58 6.35 8.01 0.69
CA ASN A 58 7.25 7.30 1.57
C ASN A 58 8.09 8.24 2.44
N ASP A 59 8.59 9.33 1.87
CA ASP A 59 9.39 10.30 2.61
C ASP A 59 8.53 11.07 3.61
N GLN A 60 7.30 11.46 3.23
CA GLN A 60 6.31 12.04 4.15
C GLN A 60 6.02 11.14 5.35
N ILE A 61 5.79 9.84 5.12
CA ILE A 61 5.52 8.86 6.19
C ILE A 61 6.73 8.73 7.13
N LYS A 62 7.95 8.72 6.58
CA LYS A 62 9.17 8.65 7.40
C LYS A 62 9.35 9.89 8.26
N ASP A 63 9.11 11.07 7.70
CA ASP A 63 9.21 12.33 8.43
C ASP A 63 8.16 12.40 9.54
N GLU A 64 6.92 12.01 9.27
CA GLU A 64 5.84 11.95 10.26
C GLU A 64 6.18 10.98 11.41
N LEU A 65 6.66 9.76 11.08
CA LEU A 65 7.11 8.79 12.08
C LEU A 65 8.24 9.36 12.93
N LYS A 66 9.22 10.01 12.30
CA LYS A 66 10.38 10.58 13.01
C LYS A 66 9.94 11.68 13.98
N ASN A 67 9.03 12.56 13.56
CA ASN A 67 8.48 13.62 14.41
C ASN A 67 7.75 13.03 15.62
N GLN A 68 6.84 12.06 15.40
CA GLN A 68 6.10 11.40 16.49
C GLN A 68 7.04 10.66 17.46
N LEU A 69 8.13 10.06 16.97
CA LEU A 69 9.13 9.41 17.83
C LEU A 69 10.00 10.41 18.59
N GLN A 70 10.21 11.63 18.11
CA GLN A 70 10.97 12.66 18.82
C GLN A 70 10.19 13.19 20.02
N ASP A 71 8.88 13.38 19.89
CA ASP A 71 8.02 13.87 20.97
C ASP A 71 8.02 12.92 22.17
N VAL A 72 8.05 11.61 21.93
CA VAL A 72 8.03 10.57 22.99
C VAL A 72 9.38 10.39 23.69
N LYS A 73 10.49 10.78 23.05
CA LYS A 73 11.84 10.66 23.65
C LYS A 73 12.10 11.67 24.76
N GLY A 74 11.31 12.74 24.86
CA GLY A 74 11.41 13.73 25.93
C GLY A 74 10.94 13.21 27.30
N ALA A 75 10.14 12.13 27.32
CA ALA A 75 9.78 11.41 28.54
C ALA A 75 10.88 10.41 28.87
N THR A 76 12.01 10.90 29.38
CA THR A 76 13.05 10.04 29.94
C THR A 76 12.44 9.12 31.00
N VAL A 77 12.70 7.84 30.80
CA VAL A 77 12.41 6.70 31.67
C VAL A 77 12.73 7.06 33.12
N GLU A 78 11.71 7.42 33.90
CA GLU A 78 11.81 7.37 35.36
C GLU A 78 12.12 5.92 35.73
N GLU A 79 13.21 5.74 36.48
CA GLU A 79 13.78 4.45 36.88
C GLU A 79 12.69 3.49 37.41
N GLY A 80 12.37 2.43 36.65
CA GLY A 80 11.63 1.28 37.18
C GLY A 80 10.43 0.76 36.40
N MET A 81 9.96 1.41 35.32
CA MET A 81 8.82 0.92 34.52
C MET A 81 9.28 0.24 33.20
N PRO A 82 8.96 -1.05 32.98
CA PRO A 82 9.40 -1.79 31.81
C PRO A 82 8.49 -1.49 30.62
N VAL A 83 9.08 -1.05 29.50
CA VAL A 83 8.46 -0.87 28.18
C VAL A 83 7.63 0.41 27.99
N ASN A 84 8.06 1.23 27.03
CA ASN A 84 7.38 2.46 26.65
C ASN A 84 6.17 2.18 25.75
N VAL A 85 4.96 2.22 26.31
CA VAL A 85 3.71 1.83 25.62
C VAL A 85 3.40 2.75 24.43
N GLU A 86 3.73 4.03 24.54
CA GLU A 86 3.43 5.03 23.50
C GLU A 86 4.24 4.79 22.22
N GLN A 87 5.53 4.48 22.36
CA GLN A 87 6.38 4.11 21.23
C GLN A 87 5.86 2.86 20.52
N ILE A 88 5.39 1.86 21.27
CA ILE A 88 4.79 0.64 20.70
C ILE A 88 3.52 0.98 19.91
N ASN A 89 2.68 1.88 20.42
CA ASN A 89 1.46 2.30 19.75
C ASN A 89 1.73 3.06 18.46
N ILE A 90 2.78 3.89 18.44
CA ILE A 90 3.24 4.58 17.23
C ILE A 90 3.68 3.54 16.19
N SER A 91 4.60 2.63 16.54
CA SER A 91 5.07 1.58 15.62
C SER A 91 3.91 0.75 15.05
N LYS A 92 2.96 0.32 15.91
CA LYS A 92 1.77 -0.44 15.48
C LYS A 92 0.87 0.31 14.50
N LYS A 93 0.81 1.65 14.56
CA LYS A 93 0.03 2.45 13.59
C LYS A 93 0.68 2.40 12.21
N PHE A 94 1.99 2.59 12.14
CA PHE A 94 2.74 2.58 10.88
C PHE A 94 2.81 1.19 10.24
N ASP A 95 2.81 0.11 11.04
CA ASP A 95 2.74 -1.27 10.54
C ASP A 95 1.43 -1.58 9.79
N LYS A 96 0.33 -0.91 10.15
CA LYS A 96 -0.98 -1.08 9.49
C LYS A 96 -1.10 -0.29 8.20
N LEU A 97 -0.19 0.64 7.94
CA LEU A 97 -0.28 1.47 6.75
C LEU A 97 0.00 0.64 5.48
N PRO A 98 -0.75 0.89 4.40
CA PRO A 98 -0.49 0.25 3.13
C PRO A 98 0.84 0.72 2.52
N LYS A 99 1.39 -0.09 1.61
CA LYS A 99 2.61 0.31 0.89
C LYS A 99 2.36 1.63 0.13
N PRO A 100 3.32 2.57 0.10
CA PRO A 100 3.20 3.86 -0.59
C PRO A 100 2.78 3.75 -2.06
N THR A 101 3.17 2.67 -2.74
CA THR A 101 2.77 2.37 -4.12
C THR A 101 1.25 2.24 -4.28
N PHE A 102 0.56 1.62 -3.31
CA PHE A 102 -0.91 1.48 -3.38
C PHE A 102 -1.63 2.80 -3.09
N LEU A 103 -1.04 3.66 -2.27
CA LEU A 103 -1.55 5.01 -2.03
C LEU A 103 -1.42 5.88 -3.29
N ALA A 104 -0.27 5.85 -3.95
CA ALA A 104 -0.06 6.53 -5.23
C ALA A 104 -1.02 6.03 -6.33
N MET A 105 -1.24 4.70 -6.38
CA MET A 105 -2.23 4.09 -7.28
C MET A 105 -3.65 4.58 -7.02
N LYS A 106 -4.03 4.74 -5.74
CA LYS A 106 -5.34 5.30 -5.35
C LYS A 106 -5.50 6.75 -5.80
N GLU A 107 -4.51 7.59 -5.51
CA GLU A 107 -4.54 9.01 -5.93
C GLU A 107 -4.62 9.17 -7.45
N MET A 108 -3.93 8.30 -8.19
CA MET A 108 -4.01 8.27 -9.65
C MET A 108 -5.39 7.79 -10.14
N PHE A 109 -5.96 6.76 -9.50
CA PHE A 109 -7.30 6.27 -9.83
C PHE A 109 -8.38 7.32 -9.59
N GLU A 110 -8.23 8.13 -8.53
CA GLU A 110 -9.09 9.26 -8.19
C GLU A 110 -8.84 10.50 -9.06
N GLY A 111 -7.79 10.51 -9.89
CA GLY A 111 -7.47 11.63 -10.78
C GLY A 111 -6.88 12.86 -10.07
N LYS A 112 -6.38 12.71 -8.84
CA LYS A 112 -5.76 13.80 -8.05
C LYS A 112 -4.32 14.10 -8.46
N LEU A 113 -3.71 13.21 -9.23
CA LEU A 113 -2.31 13.30 -9.62
C LEU A 113 -2.17 13.93 -11.01
N THR A 114 -1.55 15.10 -11.05
CA THR A 114 -1.12 15.77 -12.29
C THR A 114 0.39 15.71 -12.38
N PHE A 115 0.91 15.40 -13.57
CA PHE A 115 2.34 15.41 -13.84
C PHE A 115 2.60 16.13 -15.16
N GLU A 116 3.70 16.86 -15.22
CA GLU A 116 4.14 17.57 -16.41
C GLU A 116 5.51 17.05 -16.81
N LEU A 117 5.72 16.90 -18.12
CA LEU A 117 7.03 16.57 -18.64
C LEU A 117 7.84 17.87 -18.78
N PRO A 118 9.10 17.89 -18.33
CA PRO A 118 9.96 19.04 -18.57
C PRO A 118 10.10 19.24 -20.07
N LYS A 119 9.79 20.45 -20.56
CA LYS A 119 10.10 20.84 -21.93
C LYS A 119 11.61 21.05 -22.03
N LYS A 120 12.22 20.44 -23.05
CA LYS A 120 13.64 20.52 -23.33
C LYS A 120 14.02 21.90 -23.86
#